data_AF-P32524-F1
#
_entry.id   AF-P32524-F1
#
_cell.length_a   1.000
_cell.length_b   1.000
_cell.length_c   1.000
_cell.angle_alpha   90.00
_cell.angle_beta   90.00
_cell.angle_gamma   90.00
#
_symmetry.space_group_name_H-M   'P 1'
#
loop_
_entity.id
_entity.type
_entity.pdbx_description
1 polymer ?
#
loop_
_entity_poly.entity_id
_entity_poly.type
_entity_poly.pdbx_seq_one_letter_code
_entity_poly.pdbx_strand_id
1 'polypeptide(L)'
;MEPEDTQLKEDIKTTVNYIKQHGVEFENKLLEDERFSFIKKDDPLHEYYTKLMNEPTDTVSGEDNDRKSEREIARPPDFLFSQYDTGISRRDMEVIKLTARYYAKDKSIVEQMISKDGEARLNFMNSSHPLHKTFTDFVAQYKRVYSFTGQEIKKSKRTILDNCFERTQYWEFEKDKDREHDKLVELCKIQFAAIPWDKFTQVAKFSIPEDTEIFEGSLDLEQMRLRRVQTGIKLFDSIKPTNEEEKIVSDQGKQKGGDSKGKKRKIRAVGETRLKKSKK
;
A
#
# COMPACT_ATOMS: atom_id res chain seq x y z
N MET A 1 37.37 -6.18 -22.05
CA MET A 1 37.21 -7.63 -22.36
C MET A 1 35.95 -8.13 -21.65
N GLU A 2 35.05 -8.92 -22.27
CA GLU A 2 33.85 -9.43 -21.57
C GLU A 2 34.17 -10.70 -20.75
N PRO A 3 33.63 -10.87 -19.52
CA PRO A 3 33.76 -12.12 -18.78
C PRO A 3 33.06 -13.29 -19.48
N GLU A 4 33.76 -14.41 -19.63
CA GLU A 4 33.20 -15.70 -20.09
C GLU A 4 32.16 -16.26 -19.10
N ASP A 5 32.33 -16.00 -17.80
CA ASP A 5 31.44 -16.49 -16.74
C ASP A 5 30.21 -15.59 -16.56
N THR A 6 29.04 -16.17 -16.80
CA THR A 6 27.73 -15.51 -16.62
C THR A 6 27.50 -15.05 -15.17
N GLN A 7 27.93 -15.85 -14.19
CA GLN A 7 27.80 -15.54 -12.77
C GLN A 7 28.59 -14.27 -12.39
N LEU A 8 29.82 -14.14 -12.89
CA LEU A 8 30.68 -13.00 -12.59
C LEU A 8 30.12 -11.71 -13.22
N LYS A 9 29.51 -11.81 -14.40
CA LYS A 9 28.82 -10.69 -15.05
C LYS A 9 27.62 -10.19 -14.23
N GLU A 10 26.85 -11.11 -13.65
CA GLU A 10 25.73 -10.77 -12.76
C GLU A 10 26.20 -10.16 -11.44
N ASP A 11 27.27 -10.70 -10.85
CA ASP A 11 27.88 -10.16 -9.62
C ASP A 11 28.42 -8.74 -9.85
N ILE A 12 29.03 -8.46 -11.01
CA ILE A 12 29.47 -7.10 -11.38
C ILE A 12 28.26 -6.16 -11.57
N LYS A 13 27.18 -6.61 -12.21
CA LYS A 13 25.96 -5.79 -12.38
C LYS A 13 25.29 -5.46 -11.06
N THR A 14 25.15 -6.45 -10.18
CA THR A 14 24.53 -6.25 -8.86
C THR A 14 25.37 -5.33 -7.99
N THR A 15 26.69 -5.48 -7.98
CA THR A 15 27.58 -4.57 -7.25
C THR A 15 27.55 -3.15 -7.79
N VAL A 16 27.57 -2.96 -9.11
CA VAL A 16 27.44 -1.61 -9.72
C VAL A 16 26.12 -0.95 -9.34
N ASN A 17 25.00 -1.69 -9.39
CA ASN A 17 23.71 -1.16 -8.93
C ASN A 17 23.74 -0.78 -7.44
N TYR A 18 24.40 -1.59 -6.62
CA TYR A 18 24.52 -1.33 -5.18
C TYR A 18 25.40 -0.10 -4.88
N ILE A 19 26.51 0.06 -5.61
CA ILE A 19 27.40 1.23 -5.50
C ILE A 19 26.68 2.50 -6.00
N LYS A 20 25.87 2.42 -7.06
CA LYS A 20 25.04 3.56 -7.51
C LYS A 20 23.98 3.98 -6.49
N GLN A 21 23.44 3.05 -5.70
CA GLN A 21 22.46 3.35 -4.65
C GLN A 21 23.10 3.89 -3.36
N HIS A 22 24.23 3.31 -2.93
CA HIS A 22 24.85 3.60 -1.63
C HIS A 22 26.07 4.53 -1.69
N GLY A 23 26.56 4.86 -2.89
CA GLY A 23 27.68 5.76 -3.10
C GLY A 23 29.06 5.11 -2.94
N VAL A 24 30.09 5.94 -3.06
CA VAL A 24 31.52 5.57 -3.11
C VAL A 24 32.03 4.95 -1.80
N GLU A 25 31.35 5.19 -0.68
CA GLU A 25 31.70 4.57 0.60
C GLU A 25 31.61 3.04 0.55
N PHE A 26 30.66 2.53 -0.24
CA PHE A 26 30.50 1.10 -0.43
C PHE A 26 31.63 0.51 -1.26
N GLU A 27 32.11 1.23 -2.28
CA GLU A 27 33.22 0.81 -3.14
C GLU A 27 34.51 0.58 -2.33
N ASN A 28 34.81 1.50 -1.39
CA ASN A 28 35.98 1.37 -0.51
C ASN A 28 35.90 0.12 0.38
N LYS A 29 34.70 -0.24 0.83
CA LYS A 29 34.46 -1.43 1.66
C LYS A 29 34.56 -2.73 0.85
N LEU A 30 34.23 -2.69 -0.44
CA LEU A 30 34.33 -3.86 -1.31
C LEU A 30 35.76 -4.13 -1.76
N LEU A 31 36.65 -3.13 -1.73
CA LEU A 31 38.05 -3.28 -2.10
C LEU A 31 38.82 -4.25 -1.18
N GLU A 32 38.35 -4.45 0.06
CA GLU A 32 38.95 -5.34 1.05
C GLU A 32 38.69 -6.83 0.78
N ASP A 33 37.67 -7.16 0.00
CA ASP A 33 37.25 -8.55 -0.25
C ASP A 33 37.79 -9.04 -1.60
N GLU A 34 38.45 -10.21 -1.61
CA GLU A 34 39.04 -10.81 -2.81
C GLU A 34 38.00 -11.12 -3.90
N ARG A 35 36.73 -11.27 -3.52
CA ARG A 35 35.61 -11.52 -4.45
C ARG A 35 35.32 -10.36 -5.40
N PHE A 36 35.78 -9.16 -5.06
CA PHE A 36 35.59 -7.95 -5.87
C PHE A 36 36.89 -7.45 -6.48
N SER A 37 37.79 -8.38 -6.87
CA SER A 37 39.06 -8.07 -7.54
C SER A 37 38.88 -7.16 -8.77
N PHE A 38 37.74 -7.25 -9.45
CA PHE A 38 37.38 -6.45 -10.63
C PHE A 38 37.26 -4.94 -10.35
N ILE A 39 37.18 -4.52 -9.08
CA ILE A 39 37.21 -3.09 -8.70
C ILE A 39 38.65 -2.56 -8.77
N LYS A 40 39.68 -3.41 -8.64
CA LYS A 40 41.08 -3.00 -8.71
C LYS A 40 41.49 -2.74 -10.16
N LYS A 41 42.29 -1.68 -10.37
CA LYS A 41 42.80 -1.29 -11.70
C LYS A 41 43.69 -2.34 -12.37
N ASP A 42 44.22 -3.29 -11.60
CA ASP A 42 45.13 -4.33 -12.08
C ASP A 42 44.38 -5.53 -12.71
N ASP A 43 43.06 -5.63 -12.54
CA ASP A 43 42.26 -6.72 -13.08
C ASP A 43 41.79 -6.40 -14.52
N PRO A 44 41.96 -7.31 -15.50
CA PRO A 44 41.39 -7.19 -16.84
C PRO A 44 39.88 -6.86 -16.88
N LEU A 45 39.11 -7.22 -15.84
CA LEU A 45 37.69 -6.92 -15.75
C LEU A 45 37.35 -5.49 -15.29
N HIS A 46 38.33 -4.71 -14.84
CA HIS A 46 38.12 -3.33 -14.37
C HIS A 46 37.57 -2.42 -15.48
N GLU A 47 37.96 -2.67 -16.72
CA GLU A 47 37.45 -1.96 -17.90
C GLU A 47 35.93 -2.17 -18.06
N TYR A 48 35.44 -3.38 -17.80
CA TYR A 48 34.02 -3.72 -17.89
C TYR A 48 33.22 -3.09 -16.74
N TYR A 49 33.73 -3.14 -15.51
CA TYR A 49 33.16 -2.44 -14.35
C TYR A 49 33.05 -0.93 -14.58
N THR A 50 34.11 -0.30 -15.08
CA THR A 50 34.15 1.15 -15.36
C THR A 50 33.13 1.54 -16.44
N LYS A 51 32.98 0.71 -17.48
CA LYS A 51 31.97 0.92 -18.52
C LYS A 51 30.55 0.85 -17.94
N LEU A 52 30.29 -0.11 -17.05
CA LEU A 52 28.96 -0.30 -16.44
C LEU A 52 28.62 0.80 -15.40
N MET A 53 29.64 1.36 -14.74
CA MET A 53 29.46 2.53 -13.88
C MET A 53 29.11 3.78 -14.70
N ASN A 54 29.75 3.99 -15.85
CA ASN A 54 29.52 5.13 -16.74
C ASN A 54 28.24 5.01 -17.58
N GLU A 55 27.78 3.78 -17.83
CA GLU A 55 26.50 3.57 -18.50
C GLU A 55 25.39 4.07 -17.58
N PRO A 56 24.51 4.99 -18.05
CA PRO A 56 23.37 5.40 -17.25
C PRO A 56 22.59 4.13 -16.91
N THR A 57 22.35 3.90 -15.61
CA THR A 57 21.35 2.92 -15.19
C THR A 57 20.02 3.42 -15.71
N ASP A 58 19.70 3.12 -16.96
CA ASP A 58 18.34 2.80 -17.31
C ASP A 58 17.97 1.69 -16.34
N THR A 59 17.07 2.04 -15.44
CA THR A 59 16.49 1.18 -14.44
C THR A 59 15.95 -0.09 -15.09
N VAL A 60 16.83 -1.09 -15.29
CA VAL A 60 16.46 -2.50 -15.43
C VAL A 60 16.24 -3.00 -14.01
N SER A 61 15.29 -2.36 -13.33
CA SER A 61 14.64 -2.91 -12.16
C SER A 61 13.77 -4.08 -12.63
N GLY A 62 14.36 -5.27 -12.63
CA GLY A 62 13.65 -6.52 -12.43
C GLY A 62 12.94 -7.11 -13.65
N GLU A 63 13.71 -7.78 -14.50
CA GLU A 63 13.30 -9.13 -14.89
C GLU A 63 13.01 -9.89 -13.57
N ASP A 64 11.77 -10.36 -13.37
CA ASP A 64 11.13 -10.82 -12.10
C ASP A 64 10.44 -9.78 -11.19
N ASN A 65 10.11 -8.59 -11.69
CA ASN A 65 9.02 -7.76 -11.13
C ASN A 65 7.83 -7.61 -12.10
N ASP A 66 7.58 -8.64 -12.90
CA ASP A 66 6.38 -8.81 -13.74
C ASP A 66 5.12 -9.14 -12.90
N ARG A 67 5.03 -8.56 -11.69
CA ARG A 67 3.79 -8.46 -10.94
C ARG A 67 3.13 -7.16 -11.34
N LYS A 68 2.37 -7.20 -12.45
CA LYS A 68 1.39 -6.19 -12.87
C LYS A 68 1.71 -4.81 -12.26
N SER A 69 2.61 -4.03 -12.86
CA SER A 69 2.39 -2.59 -12.80
C SER A 69 1.05 -2.38 -13.52
N GLU A 70 -0.05 -2.48 -12.76
CA GLU A 70 -1.37 -2.10 -13.23
C GLU A 70 -1.15 -0.76 -13.92
N ARG A 71 -1.48 -0.70 -15.21
CA ARG A 71 -1.36 0.54 -15.98
C ARG A 71 -2.18 1.57 -15.22
N GLU A 72 -1.54 2.40 -14.41
CA GLU A 72 -2.22 3.39 -13.57
C GLU A 72 -2.76 4.47 -14.50
N ILE A 73 -3.89 4.19 -15.14
CA ILE A 73 -4.64 5.15 -15.92
C ILE A 73 -5.07 6.22 -14.92
N ALA A 74 -4.59 7.46 -15.13
CA ALA A 74 -4.88 8.56 -14.24
C ALA A 74 -6.40 8.74 -14.13
N ARG A 75 -6.91 8.81 -12.88
CA ARG A 75 -8.33 9.00 -12.64
C ARG A 75 -8.79 10.34 -13.25
N PRO A 76 -9.72 10.33 -14.22
CA PRO A 76 -10.22 11.54 -14.85
C PRO A 76 -10.98 12.40 -13.83
N PRO A 77 -11.07 13.73 -14.02
CA PRO A 77 -11.86 14.58 -13.13
C PRO A 77 -13.33 14.15 -13.08
N ASP A 78 -13.87 13.97 -11.87
CA ASP A 78 -15.28 13.62 -11.67
C ASP A 78 -16.23 14.75 -12.14
N PHE A 79 -17.45 14.39 -12.56
CA PHE A 79 -18.50 15.35 -12.94
C PHE A 79 -19.22 15.95 -11.73
N LEU A 80 -18.48 16.73 -10.96
CA LEU A 80 -18.94 17.25 -9.67
C LEU A 80 -20.19 18.10 -9.75
N PHE A 81 -20.42 18.82 -10.84
CA PHE A 81 -21.57 19.72 -11.00
C PHE A 81 -22.83 19.02 -11.55
N SER A 82 -22.69 17.78 -12.04
CA SER A 82 -23.80 17.03 -12.65
C SER A 82 -24.34 15.94 -11.73
N GLN A 83 -23.53 15.46 -10.79
CA GLN A 83 -23.90 14.41 -9.84
C GLN A 83 -24.36 15.05 -8.53
N TYR A 84 -25.66 15.30 -8.40
CA TYR A 84 -26.30 15.62 -7.13
C TYR A 84 -27.64 14.91 -7.04
N ASP A 85 -28.06 14.60 -5.81
CA ASP A 85 -29.34 13.95 -5.55
C ASP A 85 -30.51 14.86 -5.97
N THR A 86 -31.35 14.38 -6.88
CA THR A 86 -32.53 15.11 -7.38
C THR A 86 -33.79 14.80 -6.56
N GLY A 87 -33.73 13.86 -5.61
CA GLY A 87 -34.88 13.43 -4.79
C GLY A 87 -35.25 14.36 -3.63
N ILE A 88 -34.62 15.53 -3.51
CA ILE A 88 -34.75 16.43 -2.37
C ILE A 88 -35.82 17.50 -2.64
N SER A 89 -36.60 17.86 -1.61
CA SER A 89 -37.60 18.93 -1.69
C SER A 89 -36.96 20.25 -2.13
N ARG A 90 -37.67 21.03 -2.95
CA ARG A 90 -37.18 22.32 -3.46
C ARG A 90 -36.73 23.26 -2.34
N ARG A 91 -37.48 23.33 -1.23
CA ARG A 91 -37.14 24.18 -0.07
C ARG A 91 -35.82 23.75 0.55
N ASP A 92 -35.67 22.46 0.81
CA ASP A 92 -34.46 21.91 1.41
C ASP A 92 -33.26 22.10 0.49
N MET A 93 -33.44 21.93 -0.83
CA MET A 93 -32.39 22.22 -1.81
C MET A 93 -31.95 23.69 -1.82
N GLU A 94 -32.89 24.63 -1.69
CA GLU A 94 -32.57 26.05 -1.62
C GLU A 94 -31.81 26.38 -0.32
N VAL A 95 -32.24 25.83 0.82
CA VAL A 95 -31.58 26.01 2.13
C VAL A 95 -30.18 25.38 2.14
N ILE A 96 -30.02 24.15 1.64
CA ILE A 96 -28.72 23.47 1.55
C ILE A 96 -27.77 24.26 0.65
N LYS A 97 -28.21 24.69 -0.55
CA LYS A 97 -27.35 25.48 -1.44
C LYS A 97 -26.98 26.82 -0.83
N LEU A 98 -27.91 27.50 -0.15
CA LEU A 98 -27.64 28.79 0.48
C LEU A 98 -26.63 28.66 1.62
N THR A 99 -26.87 27.73 2.54
CA THR A 99 -25.96 27.43 3.65
C THR A 99 -24.60 26.97 3.13
N ALA A 100 -24.55 26.13 2.08
CA ALA A 100 -23.30 25.68 1.47
C ALA A 100 -22.50 26.82 0.83
N ARG A 101 -23.14 27.84 0.24
CA ARG A 101 -22.44 29.04 -0.28
C ARG A 101 -21.77 29.83 0.84
N TYR A 102 -22.51 30.08 1.92
CA TYR A 102 -21.95 30.78 3.08
C TYR A 102 -20.84 29.96 3.73
N TYR A 103 -21.05 28.65 3.93
CA TYR A 103 -20.06 27.72 4.46
C TYR A 103 -18.77 27.66 3.62
N ALA A 104 -18.91 27.72 2.30
CA ALA A 104 -17.78 27.67 1.38
C ALA A 104 -16.94 28.96 1.43
N LYS A 105 -17.56 30.12 1.68
CA LYS A 105 -16.87 31.39 1.88
C LYS A 105 -16.27 31.51 3.28
N ASP A 106 -17.08 31.24 4.30
CA ASP A 106 -16.72 31.34 5.70
C ASP A 106 -17.55 30.35 6.54
N LYS A 107 -16.85 29.39 7.16
CA LYS A 107 -17.46 28.37 8.01
C LYS A 107 -18.03 28.97 9.30
N SER A 108 -17.45 30.06 9.80
CA SER A 108 -17.85 30.69 11.06
C SER A 108 -19.30 31.19 11.01
N ILE A 109 -19.76 31.66 9.84
CA ILE A 109 -21.11 32.20 9.67
C ILE A 109 -22.18 31.15 10.00
N VAL A 110 -22.00 29.91 9.54
CA VAL A 110 -23.00 28.86 9.78
C VAL A 110 -22.98 28.36 11.22
N GLU A 111 -21.80 28.34 11.87
CA GLU A 111 -21.64 27.89 13.25
C GLU A 111 -22.33 28.89 14.21
N GLN A 112 -22.17 30.18 13.90
CA GLN A 112 -22.92 31.25 14.57
C GLN A 112 -24.42 31.18 14.28
N MET A 113 -24.83 30.76 13.09
CA MET A 113 -26.25 30.63 12.76
C MET A 113 -26.90 29.47 13.52
N ILE A 114 -26.23 28.33 13.60
CA ILE A 114 -26.70 27.14 14.34
C ILE A 114 -26.93 27.50 15.82
N SER A 115 -26.02 28.25 16.43
CA SER A 115 -26.13 28.67 17.83
C SER A 115 -27.21 29.73 18.08
N LYS A 116 -27.56 30.56 17.08
CA LYS A 116 -28.56 31.62 17.21
C LYS A 116 -29.99 31.16 16.98
N ASP A 117 -30.22 30.38 15.93
CA ASP A 117 -31.57 30.02 15.48
C ASP A 117 -32.06 28.73 16.16
N GLY A 118 -31.15 27.79 16.43
CA GLY A 118 -31.51 26.49 17.04
C GLY A 118 -32.57 25.72 16.23
N GLU A 119 -32.73 26.06 14.95
CA GLU A 119 -33.80 25.55 14.11
C GLU A 119 -33.51 24.13 13.62
N ALA A 120 -34.53 23.26 13.68
CA ALA A 120 -34.44 21.90 13.12
C ALA A 120 -34.21 21.88 11.59
N ARG A 121 -34.31 23.04 10.91
CA ARG A 121 -34.06 23.19 9.47
C ARG A 121 -32.59 22.95 9.11
N LEU A 122 -31.65 23.23 10.01
CA LEU A 122 -30.21 23.04 9.78
C LEU A 122 -29.66 21.72 10.32
N ASN A 123 -30.53 20.76 10.64
CA ASN A 123 -30.12 19.44 11.16
C ASN A 123 -29.22 18.66 10.17
N PHE A 124 -29.25 18.98 8.87
CA PHE A 124 -28.35 18.39 7.87
C PHE A 124 -26.88 18.81 8.03
N MET A 125 -26.57 19.75 8.92
CA MET A 125 -25.19 20.10 9.28
C MET A 125 -24.49 18.99 10.07
N ASN A 126 -25.25 18.13 10.75
CA ASN A 126 -24.71 16.97 11.44
C ASN A 126 -24.46 15.83 10.45
N SER A 127 -23.29 15.18 10.54
CA SER A 127 -22.93 14.05 9.68
C SER A 127 -23.86 12.84 9.79
N SER A 128 -24.65 12.77 10.86
CA SER A 128 -25.69 11.76 11.06
C SER A 128 -26.85 11.87 10.07
N HIS A 129 -27.09 13.05 9.50
CA HIS A 129 -28.23 13.29 8.60
C HIS A 129 -27.86 12.94 7.15
N PRO A 130 -28.72 12.21 6.39
CA PRO A 130 -28.40 11.83 5.01
C PRO A 130 -28.06 13.01 4.08
N LEU A 131 -28.79 14.12 4.20
CA LEU A 131 -28.55 15.36 3.44
C LEU A 131 -27.19 16.02 3.73
N HIS A 132 -26.48 15.62 4.79
CA HIS A 132 -25.14 16.13 5.06
C HIS A 132 -24.16 15.79 3.93
N LYS A 133 -24.34 14.62 3.30
CA LYS A 133 -23.52 14.21 2.16
C LYS A 133 -23.69 15.17 0.99
N THR A 134 -24.93 15.48 0.62
CA THR A 134 -25.22 16.41 -0.48
C THR A 134 -24.76 17.82 -0.16
N PHE A 135 -24.94 18.27 1.08
CA PHE A 135 -24.37 19.54 1.57
C PHE A 135 -22.84 19.58 1.41
N THR A 136 -22.13 18.52 1.81
CA THR A 136 -20.67 18.43 1.69
C THR A 136 -20.22 18.50 0.24
N ASP A 137 -20.96 17.83 -0.66
CA ASP A 137 -20.68 17.87 -2.10
C ASP A 137 -20.88 19.28 -2.67
N PHE A 138 -21.96 19.99 -2.30
CA PHE A 138 -22.17 21.40 -2.69
C PHE A 138 -21.08 22.32 -2.16
N VAL A 139 -20.67 22.16 -0.90
CA VAL A 139 -19.56 22.94 -0.32
C VAL A 139 -18.27 22.71 -1.11
N ALA A 140 -17.98 21.46 -1.49
CA ALA A 140 -16.81 21.14 -2.31
C ALA A 140 -16.89 21.78 -3.71
N GLN A 141 -18.08 21.75 -4.34
CA GLN A 141 -18.31 22.43 -5.62
C GLN A 141 -18.09 23.94 -5.51
N TYR A 142 -18.68 24.62 -4.52
CA TYR A 142 -18.52 26.06 -4.33
C TYR A 142 -17.06 26.45 -4.05
N LYS A 143 -16.34 25.68 -3.23
CA LYS A 143 -14.89 25.87 -3.01
C LYS A 143 -14.10 25.78 -4.32
N ARG A 144 -14.45 24.83 -5.20
CA ARG A 144 -13.83 24.73 -6.54
C ARG A 144 -14.13 25.94 -7.40
N VAL A 145 -15.36 26.46 -7.39
CA VAL A 145 -15.73 27.69 -8.10
C VAL A 145 -14.88 28.87 -7.64
N TYR A 146 -14.63 28.98 -6.33
CA TYR A 146 -13.70 29.99 -5.79
C TYR A 146 -12.26 29.81 -6.29
N SER A 147 -11.78 28.58 -6.49
CA SER A 147 -10.40 28.31 -6.95
C SER A 147 -10.09 28.83 -8.35
N PHE A 148 -11.07 28.83 -9.27
CA PHE A 148 -10.88 29.35 -10.64
C PHE A 148 -11.54 30.71 -10.88
N THR A 149 -11.94 31.42 -9.82
CA THR A 149 -12.52 32.76 -9.94
C THR A 149 -11.50 33.72 -10.55
N GLY A 150 -11.82 34.29 -11.73
CA GLY A 150 -10.92 35.14 -12.52
C GLY A 150 -10.16 34.42 -13.63
N GLN A 151 -10.33 33.10 -13.80
CA GLN A 151 -9.75 32.33 -14.90
C GLN A 151 -10.83 31.89 -15.90
N GLU A 152 -10.59 32.11 -17.19
CA GLU A 152 -11.47 31.64 -18.25
C GLU A 152 -11.09 30.23 -18.72
N ILE A 153 -12.07 29.34 -18.79
CA ILE A 153 -11.90 27.96 -19.26
C ILE A 153 -11.92 27.87 -20.79
N LYS A 154 -10.80 28.17 -21.44
CA LYS A 154 -10.63 28.11 -22.90
C LYS A 154 -10.26 26.72 -23.45
N LYS A 155 -11.03 25.67 -23.12
CA LYS A 155 -10.76 24.30 -23.63
C LYS A 155 -11.15 24.17 -25.10
N SER A 156 -10.24 23.65 -25.93
CA SER A 156 -10.50 23.40 -27.36
C SER A 156 -11.38 22.15 -27.57
N LYS A 157 -12.04 22.05 -28.73
CA LYS A 157 -12.84 20.86 -29.10
C LYS A 157 -12.02 19.57 -29.06
N ARG A 158 -10.75 19.61 -29.51
CA ARG A 158 -9.84 18.46 -29.48
C ARG A 158 -9.56 18.03 -28.05
N THR A 159 -9.20 18.98 -27.18
CA THR A 159 -8.97 18.72 -25.75
C THR A 159 -10.19 18.10 -25.06
N ILE A 160 -11.41 18.52 -25.42
CA ILE A 160 -12.63 17.92 -24.84
C ILE A 160 -12.80 16.47 -25.31
N LEU A 161 -12.54 16.17 -26.58
CA LEU A 161 -12.58 14.80 -27.10
C LEU A 161 -11.54 13.90 -26.42
N ASP A 162 -10.31 14.40 -26.27
CA ASP A 162 -9.22 13.67 -25.61
C ASP A 162 -9.59 13.36 -24.14
N ASN A 163 -10.09 14.34 -23.39
CA ASN A 163 -10.54 14.13 -22.01
C ASN A 163 -11.70 13.13 -21.90
N CYS A 164 -12.61 13.11 -22.88
CA CYS A 164 -13.71 12.14 -22.91
C CYS A 164 -13.20 10.73 -23.23
N PHE A 165 -12.21 10.61 -24.11
CA PHE A 165 -11.55 9.35 -24.44
C PHE A 165 -10.79 8.79 -23.23
N GLU A 166 -9.98 9.61 -22.56
CA GLU A 166 -9.30 9.24 -21.30
C GLU A 166 -10.29 8.80 -20.23
N ARG A 167 -11.43 9.51 -20.09
CA ARG A 167 -12.48 9.10 -19.15
C ARG A 167 -13.09 7.75 -19.50
N THR A 168 -13.31 7.48 -20.79
CA THR A 168 -13.85 6.21 -21.26
C THR A 168 -12.85 5.07 -21.00
N GLN A 169 -11.57 5.32 -21.25
CA GLN A 169 -10.49 4.38 -20.96
C GLN A 169 -10.41 4.05 -19.46
N TYR A 170 -10.57 5.06 -18.59
CA TYR A 170 -10.60 4.86 -17.15
C TYR A 170 -11.81 4.03 -16.71
N TRP A 171 -13.00 4.26 -17.27
CA TRP A 171 -14.18 3.44 -16.94
C TRP A 171 -14.02 1.98 -17.37
N GLU A 172 -13.40 1.70 -18.51
CA GLU A 172 -13.12 0.31 -18.90
C GLU A 172 -12.07 -0.34 -17.98
N PHE A 173 -11.09 0.44 -17.51
CA PHE A 173 -10.12 -0.02 -16.51
C PHE A 173 -10.77 -0.30 -15.15
N GLU A 174 -11.62 0.59 -14.65
CA GLU A 174 -12.39 0.40 -13.40
C GLU A 174 -13.24 -0.87 -13.47
N LYS A 175 -13.93 -1.08 -14.60
CA LYS A 175 -14.71 -2.29 -14.88
C LYS A 175 -13.85 -3.57 -14.94
N ASP A 176 -12.64 -3.50 -15.51
CA ASP A 176 -11.71 -4.64 -15.50
C ASP A 176 -11.21 -4.94 -14.08
N LYS A 177 -10.91 -3.90 -13.28
CA LYS A 177 -10.56 -4.05 -11.86
C LYS A 177 -11.68 -4.69 -11.04
N ASP A 178 -12.92 -4.26 -11.24
CA ASP A 178 -14.09 -4.87 -10.58
C ASP A 178 -14.25 -6.34 -10.99
N ARG A 179 -14.07 -6.66 -12.28
CA ARG A 179 -14.10 -8.04 -12.79
C ARG A 179 -13.00 -8.91 -12.17
N GLU A 180 -11.78 -8.40 -12.07
CA GLU A 180 -10.67 -9.13 -11.43
C GLU A 180 -10.91 -9.30 -9.92
N HIS A 181 -11.48 -8.29 -9.25
CA HIS A 181 -11.90 -8.37 -7.86
C HIS A 181 -12.95 -9.46 -7.65
N ASP A 182 -14.01 -9.49 -8.46
CA ASP A 182 -15.06 -10.50 -8.40
C ASP A 182 -14.51 -11.91 -8.60
N LYS A 183 -13.61 -12.11 -9.58
CA LYS A 183 -12.93 -13.40 -9.78
C LYS A 183 -12.15 -13.84 -8.54
N LEU A 184 -11.40 -12.92 -7.92
CA LEU A 184 -10.65 -13.22 -6.71
C LEU A 184 -11.57 -13.58 -5.55
N VAL A 185 -12.66 -12.83 -5.37
CA VAL A 185 -13.69 -13.10 -4.36
C VAL A 185 -14.31 -14.48 -4.57
N GLU A 186 -14.64 -14.86 -5.82
CA GLU A 186 -15.15 -16.20 -6.13
C GLU A 186 -14.14 -17.31 -5.84
N LEU A 187 -12.86 -17.12 -6.18
CA LEU A 187 -11.81 -18.08 -5.82
C LEU A 187 -11.69 -18.25 -4.29
N CYS A 188 -11.75 -17.15 -3.54
CA CYS A 188 -11.76 -17.20 -2.08
C CYS A 188 -12.99 -17.93 -1.53
N LYS A 189 -14.18 -17.70 -2.11
CA LYS A 189 -15.41 -18.44 -1.74
C LYS A 189 -15.29 -19.94 -2.00
N ILE A 190 -14.75 -20.33 -3.16
CA ILE A 190 -14.50 -21.74 -3.51
C ILE A 190 -13.52 -22.36 -2.51
N GLN A 191 -12.41 -21.68 -2.22
CA GLN A 191 -11.41 -22.16 -1.27
C GLN A 191 -11.98 -22.30 0.14
N PHE A 192 -12.74 -21.29 0.60
CA PHE A 192 -13.43 -21.30 1.88
C PHE A 192 -14.40 -22.47 2.01
N ALA A 193 -15.13 -22.81 0.94
CA ALA A 193 -16.03 -23.96 0.91
C ALA A 193 -15.32 -25.31 0.81
N ALA A 194 -14.12 -25.36 0.20
CA ALA A 194 -13.38 -26.59 -0.04
C ALA A 194 -12.44 -26.99 1.12
N ILE A 195 -12.23 -26.14 2.12
CA ILE A 195 -11.34 -26.45 3.25
C ILE A 195 -12.06 -27.27 4.34
N PRO A 196 -11.42 -28.30 4.91
CA PRO A 196 -11.97 -29.05 6.04
C PRO A 196 -11.92 -28.24 7.35
N TRP A 197 -13.02 -27.58 7.71
CA TRP A 197 -13.17 -26.79 8.94
C TRP A 197 -13.16 -27.62 10.24
N ASP A 198 -13.23 -28.95 10.12
CA ASP A 198 -13.20 -29.91 11.22
C ASP A 198 -11.78 -30.25 11.70
N LYS A 199 -10.73 -29.84 10.98
CA LYS A 199 -9.32 -30.07 11.34
C LYS A 199 -8.77 -28.98 12.28
N PHE A 200 -9.29 -28.92 13.50
CA PHE A 200 -8.86 -27.91 14.48
C PHE A 200 -7.55 -28.28 15.20
N THR A 201 -6.71 -27.29 15.46
CA THR A 201 -5.53 -27.38 16.35
C THR A 201 -5.53 -26.13 17.22
N GLN A 202 -6.36 -26.16 18.26
CA GLN A 202 -6.50 -25.04 19.19
C GLN A 202 -5.28 -24.94 20.11
N VAL A 203 -4.77 -23.72 20.34
CA VAL A 203 -3.61 -23.46 21.20
C VAL A 203 -4.06 -22.85 22.53
N ALA A 204 -4.90 -21.83 22.47
CA ALA A 204 -5.42 -21.12 23.63
C ALA A 204 -6.91 -20.83 23.43
N LYS A 205 -7.57 -20.47 24.52
CA LYS A 205 -8.92 -19.92 24.52
C LYS A 205 -8.86 -18.53 25.12
N PHE A 206 -9.58 -17.60 24.52
CA PHE A 206 -9.72 -16.25 25.07
C PHE A 206 -10.99 -16.21 25.92
N SER A 207 -10.85 -15.83 27.18
CA SER A 207 -11.97 -15.52 28.07
C SER A 207 -11.92 -14.02 28.37
N ILE A 208 -13.01 -13.32 28.08
CA ILE A 208 -13.18 -11.92 28.49
C ILE A 208 -13.46 -11.95 30.01
N PRO A 209 -12.60 -11.35 30.85
CA PRO A 209 -12.90 -11.24 32.27
C PRO A 209 -14.13 -10.34 32.46
N GLU A 210 -15.07 -10.75 33.31
CA GLU A 210 -16.27 -9.94 33.61
C GLU A 210 -15.90 -8.60 34.30
N ASP A 211 -14.70 -8.52 34.88
CA ASP A 211 -14.22 -7.38 35.69
C ASP A 211 -13.43 -6.31 34.90
N THR A 212 -13.41 -6.36 33.56
CA THR A 212 -12.78 -5.28 32.76
C THR A 212 -13.73 -4.11 32.53
N GLU A 213 -13.78 -3.18 33.48
CA GLU A 213 -14.51 -1.90 33.33
C GLU A 213 -13.83 -0.91 32.37
N ILE A 214 -12.60 -1.20 31.95
CA ILE A 214 -11.81 -0.31 31.09
C ILE A 214 -11.57 -1.00 29.74
N PHE A 215 -12.47 -0.77 28.80
CA PHE A 215 -12.23 -1.07 27.39
C PHE A 215 -11.44 0.08 26.78
N GLU A 216 -10.15 -0.14 26.48
CA GLU A 216 -9.43 0.71 25.53
C GLU A 216 -10.15 0.63 24.17
N GLY A 217 -10.29 1.77 23.48
CA GLY A 217 -11.04 1.84 22.22
C GLY A 217 -10.56 0.79 21.21
N SER A 218 -11.50 0.08 20.59
CA SER A 218 -11.19 -0.95 19.60
C SER A 218 -10.32 -0.39 18.47
N LEU A 219 -9.35 -1.19 18.02
CA LEU A 219 -8.56 -0.85 16.84
C LEU A 219 -9.45 -0.70 15.60
N ASP A 220 -9.37 0.45 14.93
CA ASP A 220 -10.10 0.69 13.69
C ASP A 220 -9.43 -0.05 12.52
N LEU A 221 -9.98 -1.22 12.20
CA LEU A 221 -9.48 -2.09 11.13
C LEU A 221 -9.52 -1.42 9.76
N GLU A 222 -10.46 -0.50 9.51
CA GLU A 222 -10.57 0.17 8.22
C GLU A 222 -9.40 1.14 8.03
N GLN A 223 -9.01 1.87 9.08
CA GLN A 223 -7.84 2.75 9.04
C GLN A 223 -6.52 1.98 9.02
N MET A 224 -6.47 0.79 9.64
CA MET A 224 -5.29 -0.08 9.61
C MET A 224 -5.06 -0.71 8.23
N ARG A 225 -6.12 -1.01 7.47
CA ARG A 225 -6.01 -1.58 6.12
C ARG A 225 -5.44 -0.59 5.10
N LEU A 226 -5.44 0.70 5.41
CA LEU A 226 -4.78 1.72 4.62
C LEU A 226 -3.25 1.56 4.71
N ARG A 227 -2.54 1.94 3.63
CA ARG A 227 -1.07 1.90 3.59
C ARG A 227 -0.46 3.13 4.26
N ARG A 228 -0.75 3.33 5.55
CA ARG A 228 -0.14 4.38 6.38
C ARG A 228 0.38 3.77 7.67
N VAL A 229 1.65 4.02 7.97
CA VAL A 229 2.19 3.73 9.31
C VAL A 229 1.55 4.70 10.28
N GLN A 230 0.56 4.24 11.05
CA GLN A 230 0.04 5.01 12.17
C GLN A 230 1.09 4.96 13.28
N THR A 231 1.78 6.09 13.51
CA THR A 231 2.85 6.22 14.50
C THR A 231 2.38 6.08 15.96
N GLY A 232 1.07 5.96 16.19
CA GLY A 232 0.48 5.87 17.53
C GLY A 232 0.21 4.45 18.06
N ILE A 233 0.36 3.40 17.24
CA ILE A 233 0.02 2.04 17.66
C ILE A 233 1.21 1.41 18.41
N LYS A 234 1.30 1.65 19.71
CA LYS A 234 2.30 1.01 20.61
C LYS A 234 2.01 -0.47 20.92
N LEU A 235 1.00 -1.05 20.28
CA LEU A 235 0.54 -2.41 20.58
C LEU A 235 1.64 -3.47 20.34
N PHE A 236 2.55 -3.22 19.39
CA PHE A 236 3.62 -4.16 19.05
C PHE A 236 4.89 -4.00 19.92
N ASP A 237 5.03 -2.90 20.66
CA ASP A 237 6.24 -2.65 21.48
C ASP A 237 6.33 -3.58 22.70
N SER A 238 5.20 -4.17 23.11
CA SER A 238 5.11 -5.03 24.30
C SER A 238 5.27 -6.53 24.01
N ILE A 239 5.37 -6.94 22.74
CA ILE A 239 5.51 -8.34 22.36
C ILE A 239 6.99 -8.74 22.42
N LYS A 240 7.43 -9.25 23.57
CA LYS A 240 8.70 -9.98 23.67
C LYS A 240 8.49 -11.41 23.16
N PRO A 241 9.35 -11.96 22.29
CA PRO A 241 9.27 -13.35 21.88
C PRO A 241 9.52 -14.27 23.08
N THR A 242 8.58 -15.16 23.37
CA THR A 242 8.55 -16.09 24.52
C THR A 242 9.72 -17.10 24.59
N ASN A 243 10.65 -17.07 23.62
CA ASN A 243 11.69 -18.09 23.48
C ASN A 243 12.99 -17.80 24.26
N GLU A 244 13.14 -16.65 24.92
CA GLU A 244 14.40 -16.32 25.62
C GLU A 244 14.44 -16.76 27.10
N GLU A 245 13.30 -16.88 27.79
CA GLU A 245 13.31 -17.16 29.23
C GLU A 245 13.54 -18.65 29.57
N GLU A 246 13.19 -19.59 28.68
CA GLU A 246 13.40 -21.03 28.96
C GLU A 246 14.85 -21.51 28.81
N LYS A 247 15.72 -20.74 28.12
CA LYS A 247 17.12 -21.17 27.91
C LYS A 247 18.02 -20.98 29.14
N ILE A 248 17.68 -20.07 30.05
CA ILE A 248 18.58 -19.71 31.15
C ILE A 248 18.49 -20.72 32.31
N VAL A 249 17.37 -21.43 32.45
CA VAL A 249 17.16 -22.38 33.56
C VAL A 249 17.75 -23.78 33.28
N SER A 250 18.01 -24.12 32.02
CA SER A 250 18.46 -25.48 31.64
C SER A 250 19.99 -25.67 31.58
N ASP A 251 20.79 -24.61 31.71
CA ASP A 251 22.23 -24.65 31.39
C ASP A 251 23.19 -24.87 32.58
N GLN A 252 22.69 -25.09 33.81
CA GLN A 252 23.54 -25.31 35.00
C GLN A 252 23.72 -26.80 35.41
N GLY A 253 23.26 -27.77 34.61
CA GLY A 253 23.08 -29.15 35.09
C GLY A 253 23.91 -30.29 34.48
N LYS A 254 24.63 -30.13 33.35
CA LYS A 254 25.27 -31.29 32.68
C LYS A 254 26.66 -30.99 32.11
N GLN A 255 27.68 -31.35 32.89
CA GLN A 255 29.03 -31.61 32.39
C GLN A 255 29.16 -33.05 31.83
N LYS A 256 29.98 -33.16 30.78
CA LYS A 256 30.63 -34.36 30.19
C LYS A 256 29.80 -35.26 29.26
N GLY A 257 30.09 -35.15 27.96
CA GLY A 257 30.14 -36.30 27.06
C GLY A 257 29.62 -36.06 25.64
N GLY A 258 30.55 -35.95 24.68
CA GLY A 258 30.35 -36.46 23.31
C GLY A 258 30.01 -35.45 22.22
N ASP A 259 31.02 -35.08 21.44
CA ASP A 259 30.92 -34.37 20.16
C ASP A 259 29.99 -35.08 19.15
N SER A 260 29.03 -34.35 18.58
CA SER A 260 28.54 -34.67 17.23
C SER A 260 28.18 -33.39 16.47
N LYS A 261 28.85 -33.22 15.32
CA LYS A 261 28.72 -32.08 14.40
C LYS A 261 27.29 -31.94 13.88
N GLY A 262 26.64 -30.81 14.21
CA GLY A 262 25.33 -30.43 13.68
C GLY A 262 25.36 -30.18 12.17
N LYS A 263 24.68 -31.03 11.41
CA LYS A 263 24.40 -30.83 9.97
C LYS A 263 23.40 -29.67 9.80
N LYS A 264 23.86 -28.58 9.15
CA LYS A 264 23.03 -27.46 8.71
C LYS A 264 21.83 -27.95 7.87
N ARG A 265 20.60 -27.79 8.37
CA ARG A 265 19.38 -27.98 7.55
C ARG A 265 19.19 -26.76 6.65
N LYS A 266 19.25 -26.96 5.33
CA LYS A 266 18.79 -25.99 4.33
C LYS A 266 17.26 -25.95 4.39
N ILE A 267 16.70 -24.81 4.77
CA ILE A 267 15.27 -24.50 4.64
C ILE A 267 15.02 -24.28 3.14
N ARG A 268 14.17 -25.12 2.52
CA ARG A 268 13.69 -24.92 1.14
C ARG A 268 12.37 -24.14 1.19
N ALA A 269 12.23 -23.18 0.28
CA ALA A 269 11.03 -22.36 0.14
C ALA A 269 9.79 -23.21 -0.20
N VAL A 270 8.65 -22.82 0.37
CA VAL A 270 7.35 -23.47 0.26
C VAL A 270 6.87 -23.40 -1.20
N GLY A 271 6.85 -24.54 -1.92
CA GLY A 271 6.32 -24.60 -3.29
C GLY A 271 6.81 -25.78 -4.16
N GLU A 272 7.94 -26.42 -3.83
CA GLU A 272 8.49 -27.51 -4.65
C GLU A 272 7.96 -28.91 -4.26
N THR A 273 6.75 -29.27 -4.70
CA THR A 273 6.30 -30.67 -4.70
C THR A 273 6.75 -31.39 -5.98
N ARG A 274 7.76 -32.27 -5.87
CA ARG A 274 8.24 -33.15 -6.94
C ARG A 274 7.30 -34.35 -7.15
N LEU A 275 6.43 -34.28 -8.14
CA LEU A 275 5.92 -35.45 -8.85
C LEU A 275 6.95 -35.87 -9.92
N LYS A 276 7.72 -36.93 -9.67
CA LYS A 276 8.40 -37.68 -10.74
C LYS A 276 7.81 -39.09 -10.80
N LYS A 277 7.06 -39.34 -11.86
CA LYS A 277 6.63 -40.66 -12.34
C LYS A 277 7.85 -41.58 -12.48
N SER A 278 7.79 -42.79 -11.92
CA SER A 278 8.72 -43.87 -12.27
C SER A 278 8.30 -44.50 -13.59
N LYS A 279 9.22 -44.53 -14.56
CA LYS A 279 9.19 -45.45 -15.70
C LYS A 279 10.25 -46.52 -15.43
N LYS A 280 9.81 -47.74 -15.15
CA LYS A 280 10.49 -48.97 -15.55
C LYS A 280 9.44 -50.07 -15.63
#